data_AF-A0A9P0GCJ6-F1
#
_entry.id   AF-A0A9P0GCJ6-F1
#
_cell.length_a   1.000
_cell.length_b   1.000
_cell.length_c   1.000
_cell.angle_alpha   90.00
_cell.angle_beta   90.00
_cell.angle_gamma   90.00
#
_symmetry.space_group_name_H-M   'P 1'
#
loop_
_entity.id
_entity.type
_entity.pdbx_description
1 polymer ?
#
loop_
_entity_poly.entity_id
_entity_poly.type
_entity_poly.pdbx_seq_one_letter_code
_entity_poly.pdbx_strand_id
1 'polypeptide(L)'
;MLNLAILDKHIIDSVIGGINDPNVSLSARAANFETVGELSNYLSHVSTKSVKNLPSTSQIYSRTSSFSSLQNKMKQPHCSSKISCYNCGDNHRVRDCTKPLVECRKCNKLGHKTEECK
;
A
#
# COMPACT_ATOMS: atom_id res chain seq x y z
N MET A 1 6.03 41.42 -5.68
CA MET A 1 5.47 40.64 -4.55
C MET A 1 5.01 39.31 -5.11
N LEU A 2 5.66 38.20 -4.74
CA LEU A 2 5.23 36.86 -5.15
C LEU A 2 4.05 36.46 -4.27
N ASN A 3 2.83 36.64 -4.79
CA ASN A 3 1.63 36.03 -4.22
C ASN A 3 1.66 34.54 -4.54
N LEU A 4 2.38 33.76 -3.72
CA LEU A 4 2.34 32.31 -3.79
C LEU A 4 1.07 31.84 -3.07
N ALA A 5 -0.08 32.02 -3.74
CA ALA A 5 -1.35 31.51 -3.25
C ALA A 5 -1.30 29.97 -3.35
N ILE A 6 -0.93 29.32 -2.25
CA ILE A 6 -1.00 27.86 -2.14
C ILE A 6 -2.48 27.50 -2.02
N LEU A 7 -2.99 26.73 -2.97
CA LEU A 7 -4.38 26.30 -2.95
C LEU A 7 -4.60 25.29 -1.83
N ASP A 8 -5.70 25.42 -1.08
CA ASP A 8 -6.07 24.58 0.06
C ASP A 8 -5.93 23.07 -0.22
N LYS A 9 -6.27 22.62 -1.43
CA LYS A 9 -6.08 21.22 -1.85
C LYS A 9 -4.66 20.71 -1.63
N HIS A 10 -3.64 21.53 -1.91
CA HIS A 10 -2.24 21.14 -1.74
C HIS A 10 -1.83 21.10 -0.27
N ILE A 11 -2.42 21.96 0.56
CA ILE A 11 -2.21 21.95 2.01
C ILE A 11 -2.85 20.68 2.59
N ILE A 12 -4.09 20.40 2.23
CA ILE A 12 -4.85 19.22 2.63
C ILE A 12 -4.11 17.94 2.25
N ASP A 13 -3.65 17.82 1.00
CA ASP A 13 -2.89 16.66 0.52
C ASP A 13 -1.56 16.47 1.29
N SER A 14 -0.85 17.57 1.56
CA SER A 14 0.42 17.54 2.28
C SER A 14 0.23 17.12 3.74
N VAL A 15 -0.80 17.66 4.41
CA VAL A 15 -1.14 17.31 5.79
C VAL A 15 -1.54 15.85 5.88
N ILE A 16 -2.47 15.38 5.02
CA ILE A 16 -2.92 13.99 5.00
C ILE A 16 -1.77 13.03 4.67
N GLY A 17 -0.86 13.42 3.78
CA GLY A 17 0.35 12.66 3.45
C GLY A 17 1.35 12.54 4.59
N GLY A 18 1.34 13.48 5.54
CA GLY A 18 2.17 13.46 6.76
C GLY A 18 1.60 12.65 7.92
N ILE A 19 0.35 12.16 7.83
CA ILE A 19 -0.28 11.34 8.88
C ILE A 19 0.33 9.93 8.86
N ASN A 20 0.94 9.52 9.98
CA ASN A 20 1.58 8.21 10.11
C ASN A 20 0.57 7.06 10.29
N ASP A 21 -0.61 7.33 10.86
CA ASP A 21 -1.64 6.30 11.01
C ASP A 21 -2.35 6.04 9.65
N PRO A 22 -2.25 4.82 9.10
CA PRO A 22 -2.77 4.51 7.78
C PRO A 22 -4.29 4.52 7.73
N ASN A 23 -4.97 4.21 8.84
CA ASN A 23 -6.44 4.23 8.89
C ASN A 23 -6.94 5.68 8.90
N VAL A 24 -6.31 6.55 9.70
CA VAL A 24 -6.64 7.98 9.76
C VAL A 24 -6.33 8.68 8.44
N SER A 25 -5.19 8.38 7.80
CA SER A 25 -4.85 8.95 6.49
C SER A 25 -5.86 8.50 5.42
N LEU A 26 -6.21 7.21 5.39
CA LEU A 26 -7.18 6.68 4.44
C LEU A 26 -8.58 7.27 4.65
N SER A 27 -9.03 7.36 5.89
CA SER A 27 -10.34 7.92 6.22
C SER A 27 -10.40 9.43 5.96
N ALA A 28 -9.30 10.17 6.17
CA ALA A 28 -9.18 11.57 5.78
C ALA A 28 -9.26 11.76 4.26
N ARG A 29 -8.60 10.90 3.46
CA ARG A 29 -8.70 10.94 1.99
C ARG A 29 -10.11 10.64 1.49
N ALA A 30 -10.78 9.68 2.11
CA ALA A 30 -12.14 9.31 1.72
C ALA A 30 -13.15 10.45 1.95
N ALA A 31 -12.89 11.30 2.94
CA ALA A 31 -13.78 12.39 3.31
C ALA A 31 -13.74 13.61 2.36
N ASN A 32 -12.73 13.73 1.48
CA ASN A 32 -12.59 14.81 0.48
C ASN A 32 -12.92 16.22 1.02
N PHE A 33 -12.05 16.79 1.86
CA PHE A 33 -12.23 18.14 2.39
C PHE A 33 -11.96 19.21 1.33
N GLU A 34 -12.79 20.24 1.29
CA GLU A 34 -12.61 21.38 0.37
C GLU A 34 -11.75 22.47 1.00
N THR A 35 -11.80 22.59 2.34
CA THR A 35 -11.07 23.62 3.09
C THR A 35 -10.18 23.02 4.18
N VAL A 36 -9.14 23.76 4.57
CA VAL A 36 -8.24 23.37 5.66
C VAL A 36 -9.00 23.29 7.01
N GLY A 37 -10.02 24.12 7.21
CA GLY A 37 -10.82 24.13 8.43
C GLY A 37 -11.60 22.84 8.66
N GLU A 38 -12.20 22.29 7.60
CA GLU A 38 -12.93 21.03 7.66
C GLU A 38 -12.01 19.85 8.01
N LEU A 39 -10.84 19.81 7.38
CA LEU A 39 -9.81 18.81 7.69
C LEU A 39 -9.38 18.92 9.16
N SER A 40 -9.13 20.12 9.67
CA SER A 40 -8.73 20.35 11.06
C SER A 40 -9.80 19.89 12.06
N ASN A 41 -11.06 20.20 11.78
CA ASN A 41 -12.18 19.75 12.62
C ASN A 41 -12.30 18.22 12.62
N TYR A 42 -12.15 17.60 11.45
CA TYR A 42 -12.15 16.15 11.32
C TYR A 42 -11.02 15.50 12.14
N LEU A 43 -9.77 15.95 11.97
CA LEU A 43 -8.61 15.39 12.65
C LEU A 43 -8.69 15.53 14.18
N SER A 44 -9.37 16.57 14.67
CA SER A 44 -9.61 16.77 16.11
C SER A 44 -10.56 15.72 16.72
N HIS A 45 -11.41 15.08 15.90
CA HIS A 45 -12.43 14.12 16.35
C HIS A 45 -12.20 12.70 15.81
N VAL A 46 -11.20 12.48 14.95
CA VAL A 46 -10.96 11.18 14.32
C VAL A 46 -10.51 10.12 15.33
N SER A 47 -9.81 10.51 16.40
CA SER A 47 -9.35 9.60 17.44
C SER A 47 -10.46 9.13 18.40
N THR A 48 -11.63 9.79 18.43
CA THR A 48 -12.72 9.49 19.38
C THR A 48 -13.88 8.72 18.76
N LYS A 49 -13.92 8.60 17.43
CA LYS A 49 -14.93 7.81 16.71
C LYS A 49 -14.53 6.34 16.69
N SER A 50 -14.61 5.71 17.85
CA SER A 50 -14.79 4.27 17.94
C SER A 50 -15.99 3.89 17.05
N VAL A 51 -15.76 3.03 16.07
CA VAL A 51 -16.68 2.65 14.99
C VAL A 51 -17.99 2.10 15.57
N LYS A 52 -19.03 2.93 15.71
CA LYS A 52 -20.35 2.46 16.17
C LYS A 52 -21.36 2.28 15.05
N ASN A 53 -21.08 2.66 13.82
CA ASN A 53 -21.99 2.44 12.70
C ASN A 53 -21.21 2.26 11.39
N LEU A 54 -20.75 1.03 11.12
CA LEU A 54 -20.48 0.61 9.75
C LEU A 54 -21.43 -0.55 9.44
N PRO A 55 -22.25 -0.48 8.38
CA PRO A 55 -23.03 -1.62 7.94
C PRO A 55 -22.07 -2.79 7.67
N SER A 56 -22.37 -3.95 8.27
CA SER A 56 -21.63 -5.20 8.11
C SER A 56 -21.37 -5.48 6.64
N THR A 57 -20.16 -5.13 6.23
CA THR A 57 -19.71 -5.22 4.86
C THR A 57 -19.14 -6.61 4.64
N SER A 58 -20.02 -7.60 4.59
CA SER A 58 -19.68 -8.95 4.12
C SER A 58 -19.65 -9.04 2.59
N GLN A 59 -19.80 -7.92 1.86
CA GLN A 59 -19.89 -7.89 0.39
C GLN A 59 -18.89 -7.00 -0.36
N ILE A 60 -17.99 -6.23 0.29
CA ILE A 60 -17.05 -5.33 -0.42
C ILE A 60 -15.67 -5.96 -0.71
N TYR A 61 -15.38 -7.18 -0.22
CA TYR A 61 -14.06 -7.81 -0.43
C TYR A 61 -13.76 -8.27 -1.88
N SER A 62 -14.65 -8.00 -2.83
CA SER A 62 -14.48 -8.46 -4.22
C SER A 62 -14.16 -7.37 -5.25
N ARG A 63 -14.00 -6.08 -4.86
CA ARG A 63 -13.81 -4.99 -5.86
C ARG A 63 -12.72 -3.95 -5.61
N THR A 64 -11.87 -4.08 -4.57
CA THR A 64 -10.78 -3.12 -4.34
C THR A 64 -9.41 -3.80 -4.35
N SER A 65 -9.08 -4.47 -5.45
CA SER A 65 -7.71 -4.93 -5.75
C SER A 65 -6.80 -3.84 -6.34
N SER A 66 -7.13 -2.55 -6.22
CA SER A 66 -6.44 -1.48 -6.98
C SER A 66 -5.98 -0.24 -6.20
N PHE A 67 -5.89 -0.27 -4.86
CA PHE A 67 -5.34 0.88 -4.11
C PHE A 67 -4.41 0.44 -2.97
N SER A 68 -3.38 -0.31 -3.30
CA SER A 68 -2.21 -0.51 -2.43
C SER A 68 -0.97 -0.69 -3.27
N SER A 69 -0.53 0.39 -3.91
CA SER A 69 0.88 0.74 -4.12
C SER A 69 0.98 2.00 -4.97
N LEU A 70 0.80 3.17 -4.34
CA LEU A 70 1.73 4.26 -4.61
C LEU A 70 3.04 3.92 -3.89
N GLN A 71 3.66 2.84 -4.37
CA GLN A 71 5.09 2.68 -4.27
C GLN A 71 5.70 3.81 -5.08
N ASN A 72 6.79 4.34 -4.56
CA ASN A 72 7.76 5.12 -5.29
C ASN A 72 7.81 4.72 -6.77
N LYS A 73 7.67 5.75 -7.60
CA LYS A 73 7.85 5.75 -9.05
C LYS A 73 9.25 5.23 -9.40
N MET A 74 9.41 3.91 -9.43
CA MET A 74 10.41 3.26 -10.25
C MET A 74 9.65 2.66 -11.42
N LYS A 75 9.72 3.35 -12.56
CA LYS A 75 9.33 2.78 -13.86
C LYS A 75 10.18 1.53 -14.09
N GLN A 76 9.69 0.36 -13.70
CA GLN A 76 10.18 -0.90 -14.23
C GLN A 76 9.53 -1.08 -15.61
N PRO A 77 10.31 -1.18 -16.70
CA PRO A 77 9.75 -1.56 -17.98
C PRO A 77 9.41 -3.05 -17.87
N HIS A 78 8.15 -3.39 -17.62
CA HIS A 78 7.74 -4.80 -17.63
C HIS A 78 7.66 -5.28 -19.09
N CYS A 79 8.83 -5.61 -19.63
CA CYS A 79 8.98 -6.60 -20.67
C CYS A 79 8.21 -7.85 -20.22
N SER A 80 7.50 -8.49 -21.13
CA SER A 80 6.75 -9.74 -21.01
C SER A 80 7.61 -10.88 -20.45
N SER A 81 7.92 -10.78 -19.16
CA SER A 81 8.82 -11.66 -18.44
C SER A 81 8.01 -12.91 -18.09
N LYS A 82 8.36 -14.02 -18.72
CA LYS A 82 7.83 -15.35 -18.41
C LYS A 82 7.83 -15.53 -16.89
N ILE A 83 6.68 -15.85 -16.32
CA ILE A 83 6.57 -16.18 -14.89
C ILE A 83 7.54 -17.32 -14.62
N SER A 84 8.49 -17.10 -13.72
CA SER A 84 9.44 -18.12 -13.26
C SER A 84 9.30 -18.29 -11.75
N CYS A 85 9.38 -19.54 -11.31
CA CYS A 85 9.21 -19.92 -9.92
C CYS A 85 10.46 -19.55 -9.12
N TYR A 86 10.33 -18.72 -8.08
CA TYR A 86 11.46 -18.37 -7.22
C TYR A 86 12.05 -19.54 -6.43
N ASN A 87 11.33 -20.66 -6.31
CA ASN A 87 11.82 -21.86 -5.64
C ASN A 87 12.66 -22.75 -6.57
N CYS A 88 12.31 -22.86 -7.85
CA CYS A 88 12.93 -23.86 -8.73
C CYS A 88 13.25 -23.38 -10.16
N GLY A 89 12.93 -22.15 -10.50
CA GLY A 89 13.20 -21.53 -11.80
C GLY A 89 12.24 -21.89 -12.94
N ASP A 90 11.33 -22.85 -12.73
CA ASP A 90 10.40 -23.33 -13.77
C ASP A 90 9.25 -22.35 -14.04
N ASN A 91 8.51 -22.55 -15.14
CA ASN A 91 7.43 -21.66 -15.58
C ASN A 91 6.12 -21.89 -14.81
N HIS A 92 6.12 -21.58 -13.52
CA HIS A 92 4.95 -21.58 -12.64
C HIS A 92 5.16 -20.63 -11.46
N ARG A 93 4.12 -20.38 -10.67
CA ARG A 93 4.24 -19.58 -9.44
C ARG A 93 4.65 -20.47 -8.27
N VAL A 94 5.33 -19.92 -7.27
CA VAL A 94 5.82 -20.68 -6.09
C VAL A 94 4.71 -21.52 -5.41
N ARG A 95 3.46 -21.05 -5.45
CA ARG A 95 2.30 -21.77 -4.90
C ARG A 95 1.95 -23.06 -5.66
N ASP A 96 2.24 -23.10 -6.95
CA ASP A 96 1.98 -24.25 -7.83
C ASP A 96 3.23 -25.13 -7.96
N CYS A 97 4.28 -24.86 -7.16
CA CYS A 97 5.51 -25.61 -7.19
C CYS A 97 5.35 -26.96 -6.50
N THR A 98 5.60 -28.04 -7.24
CA THR A 98 5.58 -29.41 -6.71
C THR A 98 6.89 -29.81 -6.04
N LYS A 99 7.95 -29.02 -6.18
CA LYS A 99 9.26 -29.24 -5.56
C LYS A 99 9.25 -28.73 -4.12
N PRO A 100 10.01 -29.36 -3.19
CA PRO A 100 10.10 -28.90 -1.82
C PRO A 100 10.62 -27.46 -1.77
N LEU A 101 10.14 -26.67 -0.81
CA LEU A 101 10.57 -25.29 -0.62
C LEU A 101 12.02 -25.27 -0.13
N VAL A 102 12.91 -24.63 -0.89
CA VAL A 102 14.31 -24.45 -0.56
C VAL A 102 14.54 -23.00 -0.18
N GLU A 103 14.72 -22.74 1.11
CA GLU A 103 15.03 -21.42 1.66
C GLU A 103 16.44 -21.40 2.26
N CYS A 104 17.21 -20.38 1.88
CA CYS A 104 18.53 -20.15 2.43
C CYS A 104 18.44 -19.51 3.83
N ARG A 105 18.96 -20.17 4.86
CA ARG A 105 18.92 -19.66 6.24
C ARG A 105 19.87 -18.49 6.51
N LYS A 106 20.79 -18.17 5.59
CA LYS A 106 21.71 -17.02 5.71
C LYS A 106 21.08 -15.73 5.21
N CYS A 107 20.41 -15.77 4.05
CA CYS A 107 19.88 -14.57 3.38
C CYS A 107 18.34 -14.56 3.25
N ASN A 108 17.66 -15.61 3.71
CA ASN A 108 16.21 -15.81 3.64
C ASN A 108 15.64 -15.70 2.22
N LYS A 109 16.43 -16.09 1.21
CA LYS A 109 16.00 -16.15 -0.20
C LYS A 109 15.69 -17.59 -0.60
N LEU A 110 14.74 -17.73 -1.53
CA LEU A 110 14.35 -19.03 -2.08
C LEU A 110 15.27 -19.47 -3.22
N GLY A 111 15.28 -20.77 -3.49
CA GLY A 111 15.91 -21.37 -4.68
C GLY A 111 17.36 -21.82 -4.52
N HIS A 112 17.93 -21.72 -3.32
CA HIS A 112 19.28 -22.25 -3.01
C HIS A 112 19.42 -22.59 -1.53
N LYS A 113 20.37 -23.48 -1.20
CA LYS A 113 20.69 -23.83 0.18
C LYS A 113 21.69 -22.85 0.79
N THR A 114 21.79 -22.86 2.11
CA THR A 114 22.74 -22.05 2.89
C THR A 114 24.22 -22.20 2.47
N GLU A 115 24.57 -23.36 1.91
CA GLU A 115 25.92 -23.68 1.41
C GLU A 115 26.22 -22.99 0.07
N GLU A 116 25.19 -22.71 -0.72
CA GLU A 116 25.27 -22.10 -2.06
C GLU A 116 25.00 -20.58 -2.03
N CYS A 117 24.85 -20.02 -0.81
CA CYS A 117 24.61 -18.60 -0.59
C CYS A 117 25.87 -17.79 -0.95
N LYS A 118 25.76 -16.91 -1.95
CA LYS A 118 26.77 -15.94 -2.35
C LYS A 118 26.44 -14.55 -1.85
#